data_AF-A0A8T1EAI3-F1
#
_entry.id   AF-A0A8T1EAI3-F1
#
_cell.length_a   1.000
_cell.length_b   1.000
_cell.length_c   1.000
_cell.angle_alpha   90.00
_cell.angle_beta   90.00
_cell.angle_gamma   90.00
#
_symmetry.space_group_name_H-M   'P 1'
#
loop_
_entity.id
_entity.type
_entity.pdbx_description
1 polymer ?
#
loop_
_entity_poly.entity_id
_entity_poly.type
_entity_poly.pdbx_seq_one_letter_code
_entity_poly.pdbx_strand_id
1 'polypeptide(L)'
;MDDAARNGHLEILKWLHTNRSEGCTHRAFSHAVNNGQLRVAFWLRSRSLNLAPPNIQFWLRSKNQFDVLLFLRVNCPDIFTTEFGQEAKYDYSGDAARPGDYLIEEWLEENHPGSPTEEE
;
A
#
# COMPACT_ATOMS: atom_id res chain seq x y z
N MET A 1 -10.16 15.34 7.25
CA MET A 1 -9.02 14.47 7.64
C MET A 1 -8.34 13.91 6.39
N ASP A 2 -9.14 13.45 5.43
CA ASP A 2 -8.70 12.80 4.18
C ASP A 2 -7.77 13.65 3.31
N ASP A 3 -8.05 14.94 3.12
CA ASP A 3 -7.20 15.81 2.30
C ASP A 3 -5.85 16.12 2.96
N ALA A 4 -5.84 16.28 4.29
CA ALA A 4 -4.60 16.40 5.04
C ALA A 4 -3.77 15.10 4.90
N ALA A 5 -4.44 13.94 4.85
CA ALA A 5 -3.76 12.67 4.66
C ALA A 5 -3.18 12.50 3.25
N ARG A 6 -3.96 12.87 2.22
CA ARG A 6 -3.56 12.87 0.81
C ARG A 6 -2.30 13.70 0.56
N ASN A 7 -2.20 14.87 1.21
CA ASN A 7 -1.11 15.82 1.03
C ASN A 7 0.07 15.63 2.01
N GLY A 8 0.04 14.60 2.88
CA GLY A 8 1.15 14.34 3.80
C GLY A 8 1.22 15.26 5.02
N HIS A 9 0.16 15.98 5.35
CA HIS A 9 0.14 16.97 6.43
C HIS A 9 -0.11 16.33 7.80
N LEU A 10 0.90 15.62 8.31
CA LEU A 10 0.83 14.89 9.58
C LEU A 10 0.46 15.77 10.79
N GLU A 11 1.00 16.99 10.88
CA GLU A 11 0.71 17.87 12.01
C GLU A 11 -0.73 18.39 11.99
N ILE A 12 -1.27 18.66 10.80
CA ILE A 12 -2.68 19.02 10.62
C ILE A 12 -3.58 17.82 11.00
N LEU A 13 -3.19 16.61 10.61
CA LEU A 13 -3.88 15.37 11.00
C LEU A 13 -3.95 15.18 12.52
N LYS A 14 -2.83 15.36 13.22
CA LYS A 14 -2.78 15.30 14.69
C LYS A 14 -3.69 16.34 15.33
N TRP A 15 -3.67 17.56 14.80
CA TRP A 15 -4.54 18.63 15.27
C TRP A 15 -6.01 18.29 15.05
N LEU A 16 -6.39 17.88 13.84
CA LEU A 16 -7.77 17.51 13.49
C LEU A 16 -8.29 16.36 14.34
N HIS A 17 -7.47 15.34 14.59
CA HIS A 17 -7.87 14.20 15.42
C HIS A 17 -8.06 14.57 16.89
N THR A 18 -7.30 15.54 17.40
CA THR A 18 -7.40 15.97 18.81
C THR A 18 -8.55 16.96 19.01
N ASN A 19 -8.86 17.76 17.99
CA ASN A 19 -9.82 18.88 18.09
C ASN A 19 -11.18 18.58 17.44
N ARG A 20 -11.35 17.47 16.72
CA ARG A 20 -12.60 17.12 16.03
C ARG A 20 -12.95 15.65 16.23
N SER A 21 -14.25 15.36 16.32
CA SER A 21 -14.81 14.02 16.54
C SER A 21 -15.20 13.27 15.26
N GLU A 22 -15.13 13.93 14.10
CA GLU A 22 -15.57 13.39 12.79
C GLU A 22 -14.78 12.15 12.33
N GLY A 23 -13.64 11.86 12.97
CA GLY A 23 -12.89 10.63 12.78
C GLY A 23 -12.16 10.53 11.44
N CYS A 24 -11.51 9.39 11.24
CA CYS A 24 -10.79 9.06 10.01
C CYS A 24 -11.65 8.17 9.12
N THR A 25 -11.77 8.49 7.83
CA THR A 25 -12.40 7.58 6.87
C THR A 25 -11.38 6.56 6.35
N HIS A 26 -11.86 5.48 5.75
CA HIS A 26 -11.01 4.51 5.03
C HIS A 26 -10.24 5.17 3.87
N ARG A 27 -10.77 6.27 3.30
CA ARG A 27 -10.16 6.99 2.18
C ARG A 27 -8.90 7.73 2.59
N ALA A 28 -8.77 8.17 3.83
CA ALA A 28 -7.57 8.86 4.30
C ALA A 28 -6.32 7.98 4.22
N PHE A 29 -6.40 6.71 4.64
CA PHE A 29 -5.30 5.76 4.55
C PHE A 29 -4.96 5.45 3.10
N SER A 30 -5.98 5.13 2.29
CA SER A 30 -5.86 4.97 0.84
C SER A 30 -5.14 6.15 0.17
N HIS A 31 -5.60 7.37 0.42
CA HIS A 31 -5.02 8.56 -0.19
C HIS A 31 -3.58 8.81 0.27
N ALA A 32 -3.24 8.50 1.53
CA ALA A 32 -1.87 8.62 2.01
C ALA A 32 -0.95 7.60 1.30
N VAL A 33 -1.38 6.35 1.21
CA VAL A 33 -0.64 5.27 0.54
C VAL A 33 -0.44 5.59 -0.96
N ASN A 34 -1.50 5.97 -1.68
CA ASN A 34 -1.45 6.35 -3.10
C ASN A 34 -0.56 7.55 -3.43
N ASN A 35 -0.25 8.40 -2.46
CA ASN A 35 0.61 9.55 -2.66
C ASN A 35 2.00 9.35 -2.06
N GLY A 36 2.34 8.14 -1.60
CA GLY A 36 3.62 7.82 -0.97
C GLY A 36 3.81 8.49 0.40
N GLN A 37 2.73 8.92 1.06
CA GLN A 37 2.75 9.63 2.34
C GLN A 37 2.87 8.64 3.52
N LEU A 38 3.97 7.89 3.58
CA LEU A 38 4.17 6.78 4.52
C LEU A 38 4.07 7.21 5.99
N ARG A 39 4.58 8.40 6.33
CA ARG A 39 4.51 8.94 7.71
C ARG A 39 3.07 9.15 8.18
N VAL A 40 2.20 9.58 7.27
CA VAL A 40 0.77 9.72 7.54
C VAL A 40 0.12 8.35 7.62
N ALA A 41 0.39 7.46 6.65
CA ALA A 41 -0.18 6.11 6.63
C ALA A 41 0.14 5.34 7.91
N PHE A 42 1.39 5.43 8.38
CA PHE A 42 1.85 4.87 9.65
C PHE A 42 1.06 5.41 10.84
N TRP A 43 0.92 6.74 10.92
CA TRP A 43 0.22 7.36 12.02
C TRP A 43 -1.27 6.99 12.05
N LEU A 44 -1.92 6.92 10.88
CA LEU A 44 -3.30 6.49 10.74
C LEU A 44 -3.48 5.04 11.18
N ARG A 45 -2.60 4.13 10.74
CA ARG A 45 -2.60 2.71 11.12
C ARG A 45 -2.36 2.52 12.62
N SER A 46 -1.42 3.26 13.19
CA SER A 46 -1.04 3.15 14.60
C SER A 46 -2.14 3.60 15.57
N ARG A 47 -2.96 4.58 15.20
CA ARG A 47 -3.84 5.24 16.18
C ARG A 47 -5.23 4.66 16.32
N SER A 48 -5.88 4.23 15.24
CA SER A 48 -7.16 3.54 15.32
C SER A 48 -7.67 3.36 13.91
N LEU A 49 -7.62 2.14 13.42
CA LEU A 49 -8.64 1.49 12.60
C LEU A 49 -7.94 0.29 11.95
N ASN A 50 -8.61 -0.85 11.98
CA ASN A 50 -8.28 -1.98 11.14
C ASN A 50 -8.64 -1.63 9.67
N LEU A 51 -8.08 -0.54 9.14
CA LEU A 51 -8.23 -0.11 7.75
C LEU A 51 -7.43 -1.11 6.93
N ALA A 52 -8.07 -2.22 6.60
CA ALA A 52 -7.67 -2.97 5.43
C ALA A 52 -7.85 -2.03 4.22
N PRO A 53 -6.84 -1.89 3.35
CA PRO A 53 -7.02 -1.14 2.13
C PRO A 53 -8.08 -1.86 1.26
N PRO A 54 -9.06 -1.13 0.71
CA PRO A 54 -10.19 -1.75 0.01
C PRO A 54 -9.83 -2.35 -1.37
N ASN A 55 -8.67 -2.01 -1.96
CA ASN A 55 -8.23 -2.57 -3.25
C ASN A 55 -6.73 -2.37 -3.43
N ILE A 56 -5.96 -3.46 -3.51
CA ILE A 56 -4.49 -3.43 -3.48
C ILE A 56 -3.86 -2.98 -4.81
N GLN A 57 -4.51 -3.29 -5.93
CA GLN A 57 -4.02 -2.98 -7.28
C GLN A 57 -3.84 -1.47 -7.50
N PHE A 58 -4.62 -0.64 -6.81
CA PHE A 58 -4.55 0.81 -6.94
C PHE A 58 -3.24 1.41 -6.38
N TRP A 59 -2.61 0.77 -5.39
CA TRP A 59 -1.44 1.34 -4.71
C TRP A 59 -0.11 0.98 -5.36
N LEU A 60 -0.01 -0.20 -5.97
CA LEU A 60 1.28 -0.66 -6.51
C LEU A 60 1.74 0.25 -7.68
N ARG A 61 0.82 0.91 -8.39
CA ARG A 61 1.11 1.87 -9.46
C ARG A 61 1.31 3.32 -8.99
N SER A 62 1.41 3.53 -7.68
CA SER A 62 1.50 4.86 -7.09
C SER A 62 2.94 5.38 -7.01
N LYS A 63 3.10 6.66 -6.61
CA LYS A 63 4.44 7.23 -6.36
C LYS A 63 5.12 6.47 -5.22
N ASN A 64 6.39 6.12 -5.40
CA ASN A 64 7.20 5.35 -4.44
C ASN A 64 6.66 3.93 -4.20
N GLN A 65 6.24 3.27 -5.27
CA GLN A 65 5.66 1.92 -5.28
C GLN A 65 6.39 0.90 -4.40
N PHE A 66 7.72 0.85 -4.48
CA PHE A 66 8.52 -0.11 -3.70
C PHE A 66 8.53 0.23 -2.20
N ASP A 67 8.68 1.51 -1.85
CA ASP A 67 8.63 1.94 -0.45
C ASP A 67 7.25 1.69 0.17
N VAL A 68 6.18 1.90 -0.62
CA VAL A 68 4.80 1.59 -0.24
C VAL A 68 4.61 0.09 -0.03
N LEU A 69 5.12 -0.75 -0.93
CA LEU A 69 5.07 -2.21 -0.83
C LEU A 69 5.74 -2.69 0.47
N LEU A 70 6.98 -2.24 0.74
CA LEU A 70 7.71 -2.56 1.97
C LEU A 70 6.97 -2.07 3.22
N PHE A 71 6.43 -0.84 3.17
CA PHE A 71 5.65 -0.29 4.26
C PHE A 71 4.41 -1.13 4.58
N LEU A 72 3.65 -1.52 3.54
CA LEU A 72 2.45 -2.34 3.71
C LEU A 72 2.81 -3.71 4.28
N ARG A 73 3.91 -4.33 3.87
CA ARG A 73 4.33 -5.62 4.43
C ARG A 73 4.56 -5.57 5.92
N VAL A 74 5.22 -4.53 6.40
CA VAL A 74 5.55 -4.38 7.82
C VAL A 74 4.31 -4.01 8.66
N ASN A 75 3.44 -3.16 8.13
CA ASN A 75 2.35 -2.56 8.91
C ASN A 75 0.99 -3.27 8.72
N CYS A 76 0.85 -4.03 7.64
CA CYS A 76 -0.36 -4.70 7.22
C CYS A 76 -0.05 -6.04 6.51
N PRO A 77 0.55 -7.03 7.21
CA PRO A 77 0.91 -8.31 6.60
C PRO A 77 -0.30 -9.09 6.09
N ASP A 78 -1.49 -8.88 6.67
CA ASP A 78 -2.74 -9.55 6.31
C ASP A 78 -3.18 -9.30 4.85
N ILE A 79 -2.63 -8.27 4.21
CA ILE A 79 -2.93 -7.91 2.82
C ILE A 79 -2.22 -8.85 1.82
N PHE A 80 -1.09 -9.44 2.22
CA PHE A 80 -0.24 -10.24 1.34
C PHE A 80 -0.75 -11.69 1.28
N THR A 81 -1.88 -11.89 0.61
CA THR A 81 -2.43 -13.22 0.32
C THR A 81 -1.75 -13.86 -0.89
N THR A 82 -1.98 -15.16 -1.12
CA THR A 82 -1.52 -15.83 -2.34
C THR A 82 -2.12 -15.20 -3.60
N GLU A 83 -3.38 -14.77 -3.53
CA GLU A 83 -4.07 -14.04 -4.61
C GLU A 83 -3.39 -12.71 -4.92
N PHE A 84 -2.94 -11.97 -3.89
CA PHE A 84 -2.16 -10.75 -4.06
C PHE A 84 -0.88 -10.99 -4.88
N GLY A 85 -0.11 -12.03 -4.56
CA GLY A 85 1.13 -12.35 -5.28
C GLY A 85 0.89 -12.65 -6.76
N GLN A 86 -0.18 -13.38 -7.07
CA GLN A 86 -0.56 -13.73 -8.44
C GLN A 86 -1.02 -12.51 -9.25
N GLU A 87 -1.90 -11.68 -8.68
CA GLU A 87 -2.38 -10.47 -9.33
C GLU A 87 -1.27 -9.44 -9.54
N ALA A 88 -0.46 -9.20 -8.52
CA ALA A 88 0.67 -8.29 -8.64
C ALA A 88 1.67 -8.80 -9.68
N LYS A 89 1.95 -10.10 -9.76
CA LYS A 89 2.84 -10.64 -10.79
C LYS A 89 2.34 -10.35 -12.21
N TYR A 90 1.03 -10.41 -12.46
CA TYR A 90 0.47 -10.05 -13.77
C TYR A 90 0.71 -8.58 -14.13
N ASP A 91 0.62 -7.68 -13.15
CA ASP A 91 0.84 -6.25 -13.36
C ASP A 91 2.33 -5.93 -13.58
N TYR A 92 3.25 -6.56 -12.85
CA TYR A 92 4.68 -6.22 -12.88
C TYR A 92 5.52 -7.06 -13.86
N SER A 93 4.95 -8.07 -14.52
CA SER A 93 5.65 -8.93 -15.49
C SER A 93 5.18 -8.74 -16.93
N GLY A 94 6.02 -9.13 -17.89
CA GLY A 94 5.69 -9.14 -19.32
C GLY A 94 5.44 -7.76 -19.93
N ASP A 95 4.51 -7.68 -20.89
CA ASP A 95 4.23 -6.47 -21.68
C ASP A 95 3.62 -5.31 -20.85
N ALA A 96 3.16 -5.58 -19.62
CA ALA A 96 2.58 -4.59 -18.71
C ALA A 96 3.64 -3.88 -17.84
N ALA A 97 4.86 -4.39 -17.78
CA ALA A 97 5.93 -3.89 -16.92
C ALA A 97 6.50 -2.55 -17.42
N ARG A 98 6.70 -1.60 -16.50
CA ARG A 98 7.35 -0.31 -16.80
C ARG A 98 8.85 -0.35 -16.47
N PRO A 99 9.67 0.51 -17.11
CA PRO A 99 11.06 0.69 -16.70
C PRO A 99 11.13 1.11 -15.21
N GLY A 100 11.68 0.24 -14.35
CA GLY A 100 11.76 0.45 -12.90
C GLY A 100 10.90 -0.52 -12.06
N ASP A 101 10.06 -1.33 -12.69
CA ASP A 101 9.21 -2.32 -12.03
C ASP A 101 9.97 -3.60 -11.61
N TYR A 102 11.19 -3.80 -12.13
CA TYR A 102 12.03 -4.98 -11.88
C TYR A 102 12.27 -5.27 -10.39
N LEU A 103 12.37 -4.23 -9.54
CA LEU A 103 12.55 -4.41 -8.09
C LEU A 103 11.31 -4.99 -7.42
N ILE A 104 10.11 -4.66 -7.94
CA ILE A 104 8.86 -5.23 -7.43
C ILE A 104 8.70 -6.65 -7.95
N GLU A 105 9.02 -6.89 -9.22
CA GLU A 105 9.01 -8.22 -9.82
C GLU A 105 9.93 -9.19 -9.04
N GLU A 106 11.20 -8.84 -8.87
CA GLU A 106 12.18 -9.62 -8.11
C GLU A 106 11.68 -9.90 -6.68
N TRP A 107 11.16 -8.87 -6.01
CA TRP A 107 10.61 -9.04 -4.67
C TRP A 107 9.39 -9.97 -4.63
N LEU A 108 8.50 -9.89 -5.63
CA LEU A 108 7.33 -10.75 -5.73
C LEU A 108 7.74 -12.20 -5.97
N GLU A 109 8.77 -12.45 -6.77
CA GLU A 109 9.30 -13.79 -7.01
C GLU A 109 9.90 -14.41 -5.76
N GLU A 110 10.66 -13.64 -4.97
CA GLU A 110 11.25 -14.12 -3.72
C GLU A 110 10.21 -14.44 -2.64
N ASN A 111 9.13 -13.66 -2.58
CA ASN A 111 8.20 -13.69 -1.45
C ASN A 111 6.87 -14.38 -1.74
N HIS A 112 6.49 -14.44 -3.01
CA HIS A 112 5.31 -15.14 -3.51
C HIS A 112 5.67 -15.90 -4.78
N PRO A 113 6.55 -16.93 -4.69
CA PRO A 113 6.82 -17.79 -5.82
C PRO A 113 5.49 -18.43 -6.22
N GLY A 114 4.88 -17.94 -7.29
CA GLY A 114 3.78 -18.63 -7.94
C GLY A 114 4.22 -20.07 -8.13
N SER A 115 3.32 -21.01 -7.83
CA SER A 115 3.56 -22.46 -7.88
C SER A 115 4.51 -22.78 -9.03
N PRO A 116 5.55 -23.62 -8.82
CA PRO A 116 6.36 -24.07 -9.93
C PRO A 116 5.37 -24.63 -10.94
N THR A 117 5.34 -24.02 -12.13
CA THR A 117 4.71 -24.62 -13.29
C THR A 117 5.15 -26.07 -13.28
N GLU A 118 4.18 -26.98 -13.16
CA GLU A 118 4.40 -28.42 -13.31
C GLU A 118 5.02 -28.62 -14.70
N GLU A 119 6.35 -28.54 -14.75
CA GLU A 119 7.17 -29.21 -15.74
C GLU A 119 7.36 -30.63 -15.20
N GLU A 120 6.50 -31.55 -15.66
CA GLU A 120 6.86 -32.90 -16.17
C GLU A 120 5.60 -33.70 -16.57
#